data_AF-A0A1C2JM67-F1
#
_entry.id   AF-A0A1C2JM67-F1
#
_cell.length_a   1.000
_cell.length_b   1.000
_cell.length_c   1.000
_cell.angle_alpha   90.00
_cell.angle_beta   90.00
_cell.angle_gamma   90.00
#
_symmetry.space_group_name_H-M   'P 1'
#
loop_
_entity.id
_entity.type
_entity.pdbx_description
1 polymer ?
#
loop_
_entity_poly.entity_id
_entity_poly.type
_entity_poly.pdbx_seq_one_letter_code
_entity_poly.pdbx_strand_id
1 'polypeptide(L)'
;MSDNVIPIVRQAHSRAVLRKYYFEINNQITHRIRRIQDVAQHDDCRFLGICDDLRDELSELTEICKDGTQQGFFLSKEETMESFRILTMMVSHMELMFLYSRKNSASTTHYRKEINATANEFLHRQARIAAIIV
;
A
#
# COMPACT_ATOMS: atom_id res chain seq x y z
N MET A 1 30.28 -2.70 2.48
CA MET A 1 29.67 -2.50 1.15
C MET A 1 28.46 -1.62 1.41
N SER A 2 28.51 -0.34 1.03
CA SER A 2 27.38 0.57 1.24
C SER A 2 26.39 0.41 0.09
N ASP A 3 25.18 -0.04 0.40
CA ASP A 3 24.08 -0.04 -0.55
C ASP A 3 23.80 1.40 -0.96
N ASN A 4 24.06 1.68 -2.25
CA ASN A 4 23.68 2.93 -2.90
C ASN A 4 22.14 2.97 -2.98
N VAL A 5 21.50 3.43 -1.90
CA VAL A 5 20.15 4.00 -1.98
C VAL A 5 20.30 5.30 -2.74
N ILE A 6 20.18 5.24 -4.07
CA ILE A 6 20.26 6.40 -4.95
C ILE A 6 19.09 7.32 -4.57
N PRO A 7 19.32 8.62 -4.32
CA PRO A 7 18.24 9.59 -4.19
C PRO A 7 17.69 9.89 -5.60
N ILE A 8 16.86 8.97 -6.12
CA ILE A 8 16.27 9.01 -7.47
C ILE A 8 15.32 10.22 -7.64
N VAL A 9 14.87 10.80 -6.53
CA VAL A 9 13.94 11.94 -6.49
C VAL A 9 14.50 13.21 -7.13
N ARG A 10 15.83 13.38 -7.24
CA ARG A 10 16.41 14.63 -7.79
C ARG A 10 16.42 14.73 -9.33
N GLN A 11 16.03 13.71 -10.09
CA GLN A 11 16.21 13.69 -11.57
C GLN A 11 15.03 13.19 -12.42
N ALA A 12 13.82 13.00 -11.87
CA ALA A 12 12.66 12.62 -12.69
C ALA A 12 12.10 13.85 -13.45
N HIS A 13 12.78 14.29 -14.52
CA HIS A 13 12.38 15.47 -15.30
C HIS A 13 11.23 15.22 -16.30
N SER A 14 10.68 14.00 -16.39
CA SER A 14 9.57 13.71 -17.30
C SER A 14 8.41 12.97 -16.65
N ARG A 15 7.19 13.36 -17.04
CA ARG A 15 5.92 12.71 -16.65
C ARG A 15 5.92 11.20 -16.93
N ALA A 16 6.60 10.75 -17.98
CA ALA A 16 6.70 9.35 -18.34
C ALA A 16 7.48 8.52 -17.29
N VAL A 17 8.54 9.10 -16.72
CA VAL A 17 9.37 8.45 -15.69
C VAL A 17 8.60 8.31 -14.39
N LEU A 18 7.93 9.36 -13.92
CA LEU A 18 7.09 9.32 -12.71
C LEU A 18 5.96 8.30 -12.84
N ARG A 19 5.31 8.23 -14.00
CA ARG A 19 4.28 7.22 -14.29
C ARG A 19 4.84 5.80 -14.21
N LYS A 20 6.02 5.56 -14.79
CA LYS A 20 6.65 4.24 -14.75
C LYS A 20 6.92 3.80 -13.31
N TYR A 21 7.51 4.67 -12.49
CA TYR A 21 7.78 4.38 -11.08
C TYR A 21 6.49 4.16 -10.28
N TYR A 22 5.48 5.00 -10.51
CA TYR A 22 4.17 4.80 -9.90
C TYR A 22 3.61 3.40 -10.21
N PHE A 23 3.62 2.98 -11.48
CA PHE A 23 3.12 1.66 -11.87
C PHE A 23 3.91 0.52 -11.25
N GLU A 24 5.23 0.65 -11.13
CA GLU A 24 6.10 -0.36 -10.53
C GLU A 24 5.74 -0.60 -9.06
N ILE A 25 5.70 0.46 -8.24
CA ILE A 25 5.35 0.36 -6.82
C ILE A 25 3.88 -0.04 -6.67
N ASN A 26 2.98 0.46 -7.52
CA ASN A 26 1.57 0.07 -7.48
C ASN A 26 1.38 -1.45 -7.71
N ASN A 27 2.17 -2.06 -8.59
CA ASN A 27 2.16 -3.51 -8.80
C ASN A 27 2.71 -4.28 -7.59
N GLN A 28 3.76 -3.77 -6.96
CA GLN A 28 4.34 -4.35 -5.76
C GLN A 28 3.33 -4.32 -4.59
N ILE A 29 2.63 -3.19 -4.38
CA ILE A 29 1.51 -3.06 -3.43
C ILE A 29 0.43 -4.12 -3.69
N THR A 30 -0.03 -4.29 -4.94
CA THR A 30 -1.05 -5.30 -5.27
C THR A 30 -0.57 -6.72 -4.93
N HIS A 31 0.69 -7.03 -5.22
CA HIS A 31 1.29 -8.32 -4.87
C HIS A 31 1.35 -8.53 -3.34
N ARG A 32 1.71 -7.50 -2.57
CA ARG A 32 1.73 -7.56 -1.10
C ARG A 32 0.35 -7.81 -0.51
N ILE A 33 -0.69 -7.15 -1.01
CA ILE A 33 -2.05 -7.40 -0.56
C ILE A 33 -2.46 -8.86 -0.79
N ARG A 34 -2.14 -9.44 -1.95
CA ARG A 34 -2.39 -10.87 -2.20
C ARG A 34 -1.65 -11.76 -1.20
N ARG A 35 -0.37 -11.46 -0.92
CA ARG A 35 0.38 -12.19 0.11
C ARG A 35 -0.24 -12.06 1.50
N ILE A 36 -0.76 -10.89 1.87
CA ILE A 36 -1.50 -10.67 3.12
C ILE A 36 -2.72 -11.59 3.19
N GLN A 37 -3.50 -11.69 2.10
CA GLN A 37 -4.67 -12.57 2.04
C GLN A 37 -4.29 -14.04 2.22
N ASP A 38 -3.20 -14.49 1.59
CA ASP A 38 -2.69 -15.86 1.70
C ASP A 38 -2.20 -16.17 3.11
N VAL A 39 -1.31 -15.33 3.65
CA VAL A 39 -0.65 -15.57 4.95
C VAL A 39 -1.61 -15.39 6.14
N ALA A 40 -2.67 -14.58 6.00
CA ALA A 40 -3.74 -14.46 6.99
C ALA A 40 -4.48 -15.78 7.26
N GLN A 41 -4.57 -16.67 6.26
CA GLN A 41 -5.26 -17.95 6.42
C GLN A 41 -4.51 -18.93 7.33
N HIS A 42 -3.21 -18.72 7.52
CA HIS A 42 -2.32 -19.71 8.12
C HIS A 42 -1.69 -19.27 9.45
N ASP A 43 -2.14 -18.15 10.05
CA ASP A 43 -1.51 -17.55 11.24
C ASP A 43 0.02 -17.42 11.09
N ASP A 44 0.44 -16.92 9.93
CA ASP A 44 1.84 -16.87 9.55
C ASP A 44 2.56 -15.70 10.23
N CYS A 45 3.72 -15.95 10.84
CA CYS A 45 4.51 -14.92 11.50
C CYS A 45 5.01 -13.81 10.55
N ARG A 46 5.02 -14.07 9.23
CA ARG A 46 5.41 -13.10 8.21
C ARG A 46 4.36 -12.01 7.97
N PHE A 47 3.13 -12.18 8.46
CA PHE A 47 2.03 -11.24 8.22
C PHE A 47 2.42 -9.80 8.56
N LEU A 48 2.95 -9.57 9.77
CA LEU A 48 3.30 -8.23 10.24
C LEU A 48 4.41 -7.61 9.39
N GLY A 49 5.43 -8.38 9.02
CA GLY A 49 6.49 -7.90 8.14
C GLY A 49 5.98 -7.50 6.75
N ILE A 50 5.01 -8.23 6.21
CA ILE A 50 4.39 -7.86 4.92
C ILE A 50 3.57 -6.57 5.06
N CYS A 51 2.92 -6.34 6.21
CA CYS A 51 2.22 -5.09 6.49
C CYS A 51 3.18 -3.90 6.63
N ASP A 52 4.33 -4.07 7.28
CA ASP A 52 5.36 -3.03 7.39
C ASP A 52 5.90 -2.66 6.00
N ASP A 53 6.30 -3.66 5.21
CA ASP A 53 6.77 -3.39 3.87
C ASP A 53 5.68 -2.73 2.98
N LEU A 54 4.40 -3.06 3.18
CA LEU A 54 3.29 -2.43 2.47
C LEU A 54 3.16 -0.95 2.85
N ARG A 55 3.43 -0.57 4.12
CA ARG A 55 3.47 0.85 4.51
C ARG A 55 4.64 1.58 3.88
N ASP A 56 5.80 0.95 3.79
CA ASP A 56 6.98 1.56 3.15
C ASP A 56 6.68 1.91 1.70
N GLU A 57 6.03 1.00 0.96
CA GLU A 57 5.65 1.26 -0.43
C GLU A 57 4.53 2.28 -0.59
N LEU A 58 3.55 2.29 0.32
CA LEU A 58 2.57 3.38 0.37
C LEU A 58 3.24 4.74 0.62
N SER A 59 4.27 4.78 1.46
CA SER A 59 5.05 6.00 1.73
C SER A 59 5.83 6.44 0.48
N GLU A 60 6.50 5.51 -0.21
CA GLU A 60 7.23 5.82 -1.45
C GLU A 60 6.29 6.36 -2.54
N LEU A 61 5.14 5.71 -2.70
CA LEU A 61 4.14 6.10 -3.70
C LEU A 61 3.47 7.44 -3.34
N THR A 62 3.35 7.75 -2.04
CA THR A 62 2.90 9.06 -1.54
C THR A 62 3.88 10.17 -1.94
N GLU A 63 5.19 9.95 -1.77
CA GLU A 63 6.21 10.94 -2.16
C GLU A 63 6.25 11.14 -3.68
N ILE A 64 6.13 10.08 -4.48
CA ILE A 64 6.02 10.19 -5.96
C ILE A 64 4.82 11.05 -6.36
N CYS A 65 3.66 10.83 -5.72
CA CYS A 65 2.45 11.61 -6.01
C CYS A 65 2.60 13.07 -5.57
N LYS A 66 3.27 13.32 -4.45
CA LYS A 66 3.57 14.67 -3.96
C LYS A 66 4.50 15.41 -4.91
N ASP A 67 5.53 14.76 -5.44
CA ASP A 67 6.43 15.35 -6.44
C ASP A 67 5.68 15.65 -7.75
N GLY A 68 4.89 14.70 -8.24
CA GLY A 68 4.12 14.89 -9.46
C GLY A 68 3.01 15.96 -9.33
N THR A 69 2.41 16.13 -8.16
CA THR A 69 1.45 17.23 -7.91
C THR A 69 2.14 18.59 -7.84
N GLN A 70 3.31 18.69 -7.20
CA GLN A 70 4.13 19.92 -7.22
C GLN A 70 4.55 20.33 -8.63
N GLN A 71 4.77 19.34 -9.51
CA GLN A 71 5.12 19.56 -10.92
C GLN A 71 3.90 19.73 -11.84
N GLY A 72 2.67 19.71 -11.31
CA GLY A 72 1.43 19.91 -12.07
C GLY A 72 1.01 18.72 -12.95
N PHE A 73 1.53 17.52 -12.68
CA PHE A 73 1.27 16.32 -13.47
C PHE A 73 0.08 15.48 -12.99
N PHE A 74 -0.29 15.61 -11.72
CA PHE A 74 -1.40 14.86 -11.09
C PHE A 74 -2.48 15.81 -10.56
N LEU A 75 -3.71 15.29 -10.43
CA LEU A 75 -4.87 16.00 -9.88
C LEU A 75 -4.70 16.31 -8.37
N SER A 76 -5.68 17.02 -7.79
CA SER A 76 -5.74 17.51 -6.41
C SER A 76 -4.83 16.78 -5.41
N LYS A 77 -3.83 17.51 -4.90
CA LYS A 77 -2.90 17.04 -3.86
C LYS A 77 -3.63 16.54 -2.63
N GLU A 78 -4.70 17.22 -2.22
CA GLU A 78 -5.41 16.93 -0.98
C GLU A 78 -6.17 15.60 -1.03
N GLU A 79 -6.91 15.35 -2.12
CA GLU A 79 -7.67 14.11 -2.31
C GLU A 79 -6.75 12.89 -2.45
N THR A 80 -5.61 13.08 -3.13
CA THR A 80 -4.62 12.01 -3.33
C THR A 80 -3.95 11.63 -2.00
N MET A 81 -3.54 12.61 -1.19
CA MET A 81 -2.92 12.35 0.12
C MET A 81 -3.90 11.72 1.11
N GLU A 82 -5.16 12.18 1.14
CA GLU A 82 -6.19 11.57 1.99
C GLU A 82 -6.44 10.11 1.58
N SER A 83 -6.43 9.82 0.28
CA SER A 83 -6.57 8.45 -0.21
C SER A 83 -5.45 7.53 0.28
N PHE A 84 -4.19 7.98 0.28
CA PHE A 84 -3.07 7.19 0.84
C PHE A 84 -3.12 7.04 2.34
N ARG A 85 -3.59 8.07 3.04
CA ARG A 85 -3.85 7.98 4.48
C ARG A 85 -4.86 6.90 4.79
N ILE A 86 -5.97 6.85 4.04
CA ILE A 86 -6.98 5.80 4.19
C ILE A 86 -6.37 4.41 3.92
N LEU A 87 -5.61 4.24 2.84
CA LEU A 87 -4.94 2.96 2.55
C LEU A 87 -4.03 2.54 3.70
N THR A 88 -3.25 3.46 4.28
CA THR A 88 -2.39 3.18 5.43
C THR A 88 -3.20 2.74 6.66
N MET A 89 -4.33 3.41 6.95
CA MET A 89 -5.21 2.99 8.05
C MET A 89 -5.79 1.59 7.83
N MET A 90 -6.08 1.21 6.59
CA MET A 90 -6.55 -0.13 6.27
C MET A 90 -5.48 -1.19 6.53
N VAL A 91 -4.20 -0.90 6.30
CA VAL A 91 -3.10 -1.79 6.70
C VAL A 91 -3.09 -2.00 8.21
N SER A 92 -3.17 -0.92 8.99
CA SER A 92 -3.25 -1.01 10.45
C SER A 92 -4.49 -1.78 10.93
N HIS A 93 -5.61 -1.65 10.22
CA HIS A 93 -6.81 -2.42 10.52
C HIS A 93 -6.61 -3.92 10.29
N MET A 94 -5.98 -4.32 9.18
CA MET A 94 -5.66 -5.72 8.90
C MET A 94 -4.72 -6.33 9.96
N GLU A 95 -3.71 -5.58 10.42
CA GLU A 95 -2.86 -6.01 11.54
C GLU A 95 -3.63 -6.21 12.83
N LEU A 96 -4.51 -5.27 13.17
CA LEU A 96 -5.31 -5.38 14.38
C LEU A 96 -6.19 -6.63 14.34
N MET A 97 -6.85 -6.90 13.20
CA MET A 97 -7.65 -8.11 13.02
C MET A 97 -6.79 -9.36 13.10
N PHE A 98 -5.58 -9.35 12.54
CA PHE A 98 -4.65 -10.46 12.65
C PHE A 98 -4.27 -10.74 14.10
N LEU A 99 -3.89 -9.72 14.87
CA LEU A 99 -3.55 -9.84 16.28
C LEU A 99 -4.75 -10.34 17.12
N TYR A 100 -5.97 -9.90 16.81
CA TYR A 100 -7.18 -10.43 17.45
C TYR A 100 -7.45 -11.89 17.10
N SER A 101 -7.22 -12.29 15.84
CA SER A 101 -7.37 -13.69 15.42
C SER A 101 -6.46 -14.66 16.18
N ARG A 102 -5.28 -14.18 16.59
CA ARG A 102 -4.30 -14.93 17.41
C ARG A 102 -4.68 -15.02 18.87
N LYS A 103 -5.32 -13.97 19.41
CA LYS A 103 -5.75 -13.92 20.81
C LYS A 103 -7.09 -14.60 21.07
N ASN A 104 -7.94 -14.71 20.05
CA ASN A 104 -9.29 -15.23 20.19
C ASN A 104 -9.59 -16.31 19.14
N SER A 105 -9.30 -17.56 19.50
CA SER A 105 -9.49 -18.74 18.65
C SER A 105 -10.95 -19.01 18.28
N ALA A 106 -11.91 -18.58 19.12
CA ALA A 106 -13.34 -18.75 18.85
C ALA A 106 -13.84 -17.88 17.68
N SER A 107 -13.15 -16.77 17.40
CA SER A 107 -13.52 -15.80 16.37
C SER A 107 -12.50 -15.69 15.24
N THR A 108 -11.50 -16.57 15.17
CA THR A 108 -10.44 -16.53 14.13
C THR A 108 -11.01 -16.45 12.71
N THR A 109 -12.04 -17.24 12.40
CA THR A 109 -12.69 -17.22 11.08
C THR A 109 -13.32 -15.87 10.76
N HIS A 110 -13.91 -15.20 11.74
CA HIS A 110 -14.48 -13.85 11.56
C HIS A 110 -13.37 -12.85 11.24
N TYR A 111 -12.32 -12.79 12.04
CA TYR A 111 -11.21 -11.85 11.81
C TYR A 111 -10.47 -12.09 10.48
N ARG A 112 -10.32 -13.34 10.04
CA ARG A 112 -9.77 -13.65 8.72
C ARG A 112 -10.65 -13.14 7.58
N LYS A 113 -11.98 -13.21 7.73
CA LYS A 113 -12.92 -12.63 6.76
C LYS A 113 -12.80 -11.11 6.72
N GLU A 114 -12.67 -10.44 7.87
CA GLU A 114 -12.46 -8.99 7.95
C GLU A 114 -11.16 -8.56 7.27
N ILE A 115 -10.06 -9.29 7.47
CA ILE A 115 -8.78 -9.04 6.76
C ILE A 115 -9.00 -9.14 5.25
N ASN A 116 -9.63 -10.21 4.78
CA ASN A 116 -9.87 -10.39 3.34
C ASN A 116 -10.78 -9.31 2.74
N ALA A 117 -11.84 -8.92 3.45
CA ALA A 117 -12.73 -7.84 3.03
C ALA A 117 -11.99 -6.50 2.95
N THR A 118 -11.16 -6.20 3.95
CA THR A 118 -10.32 -4.99 3.98
C THR A 118 -9.31 -4.99 2.84
N ALA A 119 -8.64 -6.12 2.59
CA ALA A 119 -7.72 -6.29 1.46
C ALA A 119 -8.39 -6.06 0.11
N ASN A 120 -9.62 -6.54 -0.09
CA ASN A 120 -10.37 -6.31 -1.33
C ASN A 120 -10.75 -4.84 -1.50
N GLU A 121 -11.28 -4.20 -0.46
CA GLU A 121 -11.59 -2.76 -0.48
C GLU A 121 -10.32 -1.92 -0.71
N PHE A 122 -9.18 -2.36 -0.17
CA PHE A 122 -7.88 -1.71 -0.39
C PHE A 122 -7.54 -1.72 -1.89
N LEU A 123 -7.63 -2.87 -2.55
CA LEU A 123 -7.36 -2.99 -3.98
C LEU A 123 -8.33 -2.15 -4.82
N HIS A 124 -9.61 -2.08 -4.43
CA HIS A 124 -10.59 -1.23 -5.11
C HIS A 124 -10.23 0.26 -4.98
N ARG A 125 -9.86 0.72 -3.79
CA ARG A 125 -9.42 2.11 -3.58
C ARG A 125 -8.12 2.41 -4.30
N GLN A 126 -7.15 1.51 -4.26
CA GLN A 126 -5.90 1.61 -5.00
C GLN A 126 -6.16 1.77 -6.51
N ALA A 127 -7.03 0.94 -7.09
CA ALA A 127 -7.39 1.02 -8.50
C ALA A 127 -8.02 2.38 -8.87
N ARG A 128 -8.82 2.97 -7.97
CA ARG A 128 -9.38 4.32 -8.17
C ARG A 128 -8.30 5.40 -8.18
N ILE A 129 -7.31 5.32 -7.29
CA ILE A 129 -6.17 6.25 -7.29
C ILE A 129 -5.37 6.11 -8.58
N ALA A 130 -5.10 4.88 -9.02
CA ALA A 130 -4.39 4.63 -10.27
C ALA A 130 -5.13 5.24 -11.47
N ALA A 131 -6.46 5.12 -11.53
CA ALA A 131 -7.28 5.71 -12.60
C ALA A 131 -7.26 7.25 -12.63
N ILE A 132 -6.92 7.92 -11.53
CA ILE A 132 -6.76 9.39 -11.44
C ILE A 132 -5.39 9.83 -11.97
N ILE A 133 -4.38 8.98 -11.81
CA ILE A 133 -2.97 9.26 -12.13
C ILE A 133 -2.63 8.98 -13.60
N VAL A 134 -3.32 7.98 -14.19
CA VAL A 134 -3.20 7.56 -15.61
C VAL A 134 -3.96 8.50 -16.52
#